data_AF-A0A8S3B6H6-F1
#
_entry.id   AF-A0A8S3B6H6-F1
#
_cell.length_a   1.000
_cell.length_b   1.000
_cell.length_c   1.000
_cell.angle_alpha   90.00
_cell.angle_beta   90.00
_cell.angle_gamma   90.00
#
_symmetry.space_group_name_H-M   'P 1'
#
loop_
_entity.id
_entity.type
_entity.pdbx_description
1 polymer ?
#
loop_
_entity_poly.entity_id
_entity_poly.type
_entity_poly.pdbx_seq_one_letter_code
_entity_poly.pdbx_strand_id
1 'polypeptide(L)'
;EETFEAKLINIGDITDDEGANERGQSCTQQCRSFVFPFGSQNLRLIDTPGMGDTRGSQKDNENLFEILTYISHYEHLNAIC
;
A
#
# COMPACT_ATOMS: atom_id res chain seq x y z
N GLU A 1 38.28 15.02 8.64
CA GLU A 1 37.74 13.71 9.05
C GLU A 1 36.23 13.76 8.88
N GLU A 2 35.62 12.84 8.14
CA GLU A 2 34.16 12.75 8.04
C GLU A 2 33.61 12.08 9.29
N THR A 3 32.73 12.78 10.02
CA THR A 3 32.15 12.33 11.29
C THR A 3 30.73 11.76 11.13
N PHE A 4 30.34 11.42 9.90
CA PHE A 4 28.97 10.96 9.63
C PHE A 4 28.82 9.46 9.89
N GLU A 5 27.86 9.10 10.75
CA GLU A 5 27.46 7.72 11.01
C GLU A 5 25.97 7.58 10.64
N ALA A 6 25.67 6.82 9.58
CA ALA A 6 24.30 6.51 9.22
C ALA A 6 23.68 5.52 10.22
N LYS A 7 22.46 5.79 10.69
CA LYS A 7 21.68 4.87 11.52
C LYS A 7 20.32 4.62 10.90
N LEU A 8 19.94 3.35 10.82
CA LEU A 8 18.60 2.93 10.44
C LEU A 8 17.70 2.98 11.69
N ILE A 9 16.58 3.70 11.60
CA ILE A 9 15.57 3.76 12.67
C ILE A 9 14.34 3.07 12.14
N ASN A 10 13.94 1.98 12.78
CA ASN A 10 12.70 1.26 12.47
C ASN A 10 11.62 1.72 13.45
N ILE A 11 10.44 2.04 12.93
CA ILE A 11 9.28 2.47 13.73
C ILE A 11 8.10 1.59 13.32
N GLY A 12 7.43 1.00 14.31
CA GLY A 12 6.33 0.06 14.08
C GLY A 12 6.80 -1.38 13.92
N ASP A 13 5.83 -2.29 13.81
CA ASP A 13 6.07 -3.71 13.59
C ASP A 13 6.30 -3.97 12.09
N ILE A 14 7.28 -4.82 11.78
CA ILE A 14 7.48 -5.29 10.41
C ILE A 14 6.42 -6.35 10.14
N THR A 15 5.63 -6.13 9.10
CA THR A 15 4.63 -7.09 8.62
C THR A 15 4.91 -7.41 7.16
N ASP A 16 4.52 -8.61 6.71
CA ASP A 16 4.68 -9.01 5.31
C ASP A 16 3.87 -8.12 4.34
N ASP A 17 2.86 -7.43 4.87
CA ASP A 17 1.99 -6.50 4.13
C ASP A 17 2.62 -5.11 3.97
N GLU A 18 3.71 -4.80 4.68
CA GLU A 18 4.39 -3.50 4.64
C GLU A 18 5.89 -3.61 4.35
N GLY A 19 6.30 -3.13 3.16
CA GLY A 19 7.68 -3.03 2.70
C GLY A 19 8.46 -1.86 3.31
N ALA A 20 8.32 -1.61 4.62
CA ALA A 20 8.84 -0.41 5.30
C ALA A 20 10.36 -0.17 5.15
N ASN A 21 11.11 -1.22 4.81
CA ASN A 21 12.57 -1.17 4.68
C ASN A 21 13.08 -1.25 3.23
N GLU A 22 12.19 -1.40 2.25
CA GLU A 22 12.57 -1.60 0.84
C GLU A 22 12.31 -0.33 0.02
N ARG A 23 13.41 0.38 -0.32
CA ARG A 23 13.32 1.66 -1.04
C ARG A 23 12.90 1.45 -2.49
N GLY A 24 11.96 2.26 -2.96
CA GLY A 24 11.48 2.29 -4.35
C GLY A 24 10.36 1.30 -4.64
N GLN A 25 10.05 0.39 -3.74
CA GLN A 25 8.90 -0.50 -3.88
C GLN A 25 7.66 0.22 -3.35
N SER A 26 6.48 -0.23 -3.76
CA SER A 26 5.27 0.12 -3.02
C SER A 26 5.49 -0.21 -1.54
N CYS A 27 5.07 0.65 -0.61
CA CYS A 27 5.14 0.32 0.82
C CYS A 27 4.05 -0.70 1.17
N THR A 28 2.81 -0.44 0.77
CA THR A 28 1.71 -1.41 0.86
C THR A 28 1.97 -2.57 -0.11
N GLN A 29 2.06 -3.80 0.40
CA GLN A 29 2.26 -5.00 -0.42
C GLN A 29 0.96 -5.69 -0.81
N GLN A 30 -0.12 -5.49 -0.03
CA GLN A 30 -1.43 -6.08 -0.29
C GLN A 30 -2.58 -5.09 0.00
N CYS A 31 -3.68 -5.25 -0.72
CA CYS A 31 -4.87 -4.41 -0.57
C CYS A 31 -5.55 -4.65 0.78
N ARG A 32 -5.90 -3.57 1.49
CA ARG A 32 -6.56 -3.64 2.78
C ARG A 32 -7.67 -2.62 2.93
N SER A 33 -8.75 -3.03 3.57
CA SER A 33 -9.87 -2.15 3.91
C SER A 33 -9.80 -1.67 5.34
N PHE A 34 -9.97 -0.37 5.54
CA PHE A 34 -10.22 0.25 6.83
C PHE A 34 -11.62 0.88 6.81
N VAL A 35 -12.46 0.52 7.77
CA VAL A 35 -13.85 0.96 7.82
C VAL A 35 -14.04 1.90 8.99
N PHE A 36 -14.53 3.11 8.70
CA PHE A 36 -14.75 4.17 9.68
C PHE A 36 -16.21 4.61 9.66
N PRO A 37 -16.86 4.81 10.81
CA PRO A 37 -18.15 5.49 10.87
C PRO A 37 -18.03 6.94 10.37
N PHE A 38 -18.92 7.35 9.47
CA PHE A 38 -18.98 8.71 8.93
C PHE A 38 -20.43 9.18 8.82
N GLY A 39 -20.89 9.94 9.81
CA GLY A 39 -22.29 10.35 9.92
C GLY A 39 -23.22 9.14 10.04
N SER A 40 -24.13 8.99 9.08
CA SER A 40 -25.05 7.85 8.98
C SER A 40 -24.54 6.68 8.13
N GLN A 41 -23.31 6.77 7.61
CA GLN A 41 -22.74 5.79 6.69
C GLN A 41 -21.40 5.26 7.22
N ASN A 42 -20.90 4.19 6.61
CA ASN A 42 -19.54 3.70 6.85
C ASN A 42 -18.67 4.08 5.65
N LEU A 43 -17.57 4.79 5.90
CA LEU A 43 -16.52 5.05 4.92
C LEU A 43 -15.55 3.87 4.92
N ARG A 44 -15.43 3.19 3.78
CA ARG A 44 -14.39 2.19 3.54
C ARG A 44 -13.25 2.84 2.77
N LEU A 45 -12.10 2.99 3.41
CA LEU A 45 -10.85 3.34 2.74
C LEU A 45 -10.17 2.04 2.30
N ILE A 46 -9.87 1.92 1.02
CA ILE A 46 -9.10 0.81 0.47
C ILE A 46 -7.69 1.32 0.25
N ASP A 47 -6.74 0.83 1.03
CA ASP A 47 -5.32 1.03 0.82
C ASP A 47 -4.81 -0.03 -0.16
N THR A 48 -3.99 0.36 -1.14
CA THR A 48 -3.59 -0.49 -2.26
C THR A 48 -2.09 -0.38 -2.50
N PRO A 49 -1.44 -1.43 -3.03
CA PRO A 49 -0.11 -1.30 -3.60
C PRO A 49 -0.07 -0.22 -4.69
N GLY A 50 1.04 0.52 -4.76
CA GLY A 50 1.28 1.52 -5.78
C GLY A 50 1.55 0.91 -7.16
N MET A 51 1.25 1.71 -8.19
CA MET A 51 1.71 1.47 -9.56
C MET A 51 3.04 2.20 -9.80
N GLY A 52 3.91 1.64 -10.63
CA GLY A 52 5.25 2.18 -10.87
C GLY A 52 6.27 1.65 -9.85
N ASP A 53 6.11 0.38 -9.48
CA ASP A 53 7.01 -0.29 -8.55
C ASP A 53 8.39 -0.47 -9.18
N THR A 54 9.45 -0.04 -8.48
CA THR A 54 10.83 -0.15 -9.00
C THR A 54 11.33 -1.59 -9.17
N ARG A 55 10.63 -2.59 -8.62
CA ARG A 55 10.87 -4.02 -8.93
C ARG A 55 10.56 -4.36 -10.40
N GLY A 56 9.85 -3.49 -11.10
CA GLY A 56 9.62 -3.56 -12.53
C GLY A 56 8.19 -3.92 -12.92
N SER A 57 7.94 -3.92 -14.24
CA SER A 57 6.60 -4.06 -14.81
C SER A 57 5.88 -5.37 -14.48
N GLN A 58 6.62 -6.44 -14.20
CA GLN A 58 6.02 -7.69 -13.73
C GLN A 58 5.33 -7.49 -12.37
N LYS A 59 5.95 -6.72 -11.47
CA LYS A 59 5.35 -6.43 -10.16
C LYS A 59 4.13 -5.52 -10.29
N ASP A 60 4.17 -4.54 -11.20
CA ASP A 60 3.00 -3.73 -11.49
C ASP A 60 1.81 -4.56 -11.99
N ASN A 61 2.06 -5.59 -12.81
CA ASN A 61 1.01 -6.51 -13.26
C ASN A 61 0.40 -7.32 -12.10
N GLU A 62 1.24 -7.78 -11.17
CA GLU A 62 0.77 -8.47 -9.95
C GLU A 62 -0.08 -7.53 -9.08
N ASN A 63 0.42 -6.33 -8.82
CA ASN A 63 -0.28 -5.31 -8.03
C ASN A 63 -1.63 -4.96 -8.69
N LEU A 64 -1.65 -4.77 -10.01
CA LEU A 64 -2.87 -4.44 -10.74
C LEU A 64 -3.88 -5.60 -10.68
N PHE A 65 -3.41 -6.84 -10.87
CA PHE A 65 -4.27 -8.01 -10.76
C PHE A 65 -4.90 -8.13 -9.38
N GLU A 66 -4.11 -7.88 -8.33
CA GLU A 66 -4.57 -7.91 -6.96
C GLU A 66 -5.61 -6.81 -6.69
N ILE A 67 -5.33 -5.56 -7.09
CA ILE A 67 -6.25 -4.43 -6.94
C ILE A 67 -7.58 -4.73 -7.64
N LEU A 68 -7.54 -5.17 -8.91
CA LEU A 68 -8.74 -5.49 -9.67
C LEU A 68 -9.53 -6.62 -9.02
N THR A 69 -8.85 -7.66 -8.55
CA THR A 69 -9.48 -8.76 -7.81
C THR A 69 -10.13 -8.24 -6.53
N TYR A 70 -9.44 -7.42 -5.77
CA TYR A 70 -9.93 -6.86 -4.50
C TYR A 70 -11.19 -6.02 -4.71
N ILE A 71 -11.14 -5.06 -5.66
CA ILE A 71 -12.23 -4.12 -5.87
C ILE A 71 -13.43 -4.76 -6.61
N SER A 72 -13.26 -5.90 -7.28
CA SER A 72 -14.33 -6.60 -7.99
C SER A 72 -15.50 -7.04 -7.11
N HIS A 73 -15.29 -7.10 -5.79
CA HIS A 73 -16.31 -7.47 -4.81
C HIS A 73 -17.26 -6.32 -4.44
N TYR A 74 -17.05 -5.11 -4.97
CA TYR A 74 -17.86 -3.92 -4.66
C TYR A 74 -18.67 -3.46 -5.87
N GLU A 75 -19.96 -3.23 -5.66
CA GLU A 75 -20.87 -2.72 -6.70
C GLU A 75 -20.59 -1.25 -7.06
N HIS A 76 -20.14 -0.48 -6.08
CA HIS A 76 -19.87 0.95 -6.22
C HIS A 76 -18.49 1.29 -5.66
N LEU A 77 -17.72 2.03 -6.45
CA LEU A 77 -16.40 2.52 -6.09
C LEU A 77 -16.34 4.02 -6.33
N ASN A 78 -15.77 4.74 -5.37
CA ASN A 78 -15.48 6.15 -5.48
C ASN A 78 -13.96 6.30 -5.51
N ALA A 79 -13.42 6.85 -6.59
CA ALA A 79 -11.99 7.13 -6.72
C ALA A 79 -11.75 8.63 -6.54
N ILE A 80 -10.74 8.98 -5.74
CA ILE A 80 -10.29 10.36 -5.53
C ILE A 80 -8.80 10.38 -5.92
N CYS A 81 -8.42 11.33 -6.78
CA CYS A 81 -7.07 11.55 -7.27
C CYS A 81 -6.66 12.99 -6.92
#